data_AF-A0A7V9IYM4-F1
#
_entry.id   AF-A0A7V9IYM4-F1
#
_cell.length_a   1.000
_cell.length_b   1.000
_cell.length_c   1.000
_cell.angle_alpha   90.00
_cell.angle_beta   90.00
_cell.angle_gamma   90.00
#
_symmetry.space_group_name_H-M   'P 1'
#
loop_
_entity.id
_entity.type
_entity.pdbx_description
1 polymer ?
#
loop_
_entity_poly.entity_id
_entity_poly.type
_entity_poly.pdbx_seq_one_letter_code
_entity_poly.pdbx_strand_id
1 'polypeptide(L)'
;MSLYDDVKELSLEIEDYTLEGLELQARSDFLRKTTVVHLRSGGEEGIGEDVTYHGEEHDFSQKLGPVFPLAGSWTLHTFSQH
;
A
#
# COMPACT_ATOMS: atom_id res chain seq x y z
N MET A 1 12.83 -9.97 23.73
CA MET A 1 11.66 -9.49 22.96
C MET A 1 12.18 -8.64 21.84
N SER A 2 11.68 -8.87 20.63
CA SER A 2 12.02 -8.03 19.48
C SER A 2 11.09 -6.81 19.44
N LEU A 3 11.49 -5.75 18.73
CA LEU A 3 10.60 -4.62 18.46
C LEU A 3 9.27 -5.08 17.84
N TYR A 4 9.29 -6.15 17.05
CA TYR A 4 8.09 -6.72 16.46
C TYR A 4 7.12 -7.26 17.52
N ASP A 5 7.62 -7.95 18.55
CA ASP A 5 6.78 -8.49 19.63
C ASP A 5 6.01 -7.39 20.37
N ASP A 6 6.57 -6.19 20.44
CA ASP A 6 5.96 -5.04 21.12
C ASP A 6 4.84 -4.38 20.29
N VAL A 7 4.82 -4.58 18.97
CA VAL A 7 3.86 -3.91 18.06
C VAL A 7 2.86 -4.85 17.38
N LYS A 8 3.13 -6.15 17.33
CA LYS A 8 2.36 -7.10 16.51
C LYS A 8 0.86 -7.19 16.87
N GLU A 9 0.51 -6.93 18.13
CA GLU A 9 -0.87 -6.98 18.63
C GLU A 9 -1.60 -5.63 18.57
N LEU A 10 -0.95 -4.56 18.07
CA LEU A 10 -1.61 -3.26 17.90
C LEU A 10 -2.76 -3.39 16.90
N SER A 11 -3.92 -2.86 17.26
CA SER A 11 -5.12 -2.84 16.41
C SER A 11 -4.92 -1.94 15.19
N LEU A 12 -5.39 -2.40 14.03
CA LEU A 12 -5.41 -1.66 12.78
C LEU A 12 -6.81 -1.78 12.18
N GLU A 13 -7.51 -0.66 12.07
CA GLU A 13 -8.79 -0.57 11.38
C GLU A 13 -8.56 0.05 10.01
N ILE A 14 -9.14 -0.54 8.96
CA ILE A 14 -9.11 -0.01 7.59
C ILE A 14 -10.55 0.08 7.10
N GLU A 15 -10.99 1.27 6.69
CA GLU A 15 -12.31 1.49 6.10
C GLU A 15 -12.25 1.31 4.58
N ASP A 16 -11.28 1.95 3.94
CA ASP A 16 -11.04 1.84 2.51
C ASP A 16 -9.57 2.08 2.17
N TYR A 17 -9.27 1.92 0.89
CA TYR A 17 -8.01 2.38 0.35
C TYR A 17 -8.15 2.88 -1.09
N THR A 18 -7.24 3.77 -1.47
CA THR A 18 -7.12 4.28 -2.84
C THR A 18 -5.70 4.14 -3.37
N LEU A 19 -5.57 4.08 -4.69
CA LEU A 19 -4.29 4.00 -5.39
C LEU A 19 -4.03 5.30 -6.15
N GLU A 20 -2.82 5.82 -6.06
CA GLU A 20 -2.33 6.97 -6.85
C GLU A 20 -1.11 6.54 -7.65
N GLY A 21 -1.16 6.67 -8.97
CA GLY A 21 -0.02 6.41 -9.85
C GLY A 21 0.90 7.62 -9.96
N LEU A 22 2.20 7.40 -9.80
CA LEU A 22 3.23 8.41 -10.02
C LEU A 22 4.16 7.99 -11.16
N GLU A 23 4.65 8.97 -11.92
CA GLU A 23 5.60 8.72 -13.01
C GLU A 23 6.73 9.76 -12.98
N LEU A 24 7.95 9.31 -13.23
CA LEU A 24 9.14 10.14 -13.33
C LEU A 24 10.06 9.61 -14.42
N GLN A 25 10.43 10.46 -15.39
CA GLN A 25 11.48 10.14 -16.36
C GLN A 25 12.86 10.15 -15.65
N ALA A 26 13.24 9.02 -15.07
CA ALA A 26 14.45 8.90 -14.26
C ALA A 26 15.74 8.85 -15.12
N ARG A 27 15.66 8.22 -16.30
CA ARG A 27 16.71 8.21 -17.33
C ARG A 27 16.05 8.18 -18.71
N SER A 28 16.80 8.43 -19.78
CA SER A 28 16.24 8.44 -21.16
C SER A 28 15.59 7.12 -21.59
N ASP A 29 16.04 6.00 -21.03
CA ASP A 29 15.57 4.65 -21.33
C ASP A 29 14.65 4.07 -20.23
N PHE A 30 14.35 4.85 -19.19
CA PHE A 30 13.65 4.36 -18.01
C PHE A 30 12.68 5.39 -17.45
N LEU A 31 11.39 5.17 -17.73
CA LEU A 31 10.28 5.84 -17.07
C LEU A 31 9.95 5.07 -15.79
N ARG A 32 10.29 5.65 -14.63
CA ARG A 32 9.98 5.05 -13.34
C ARG A 32 8.51 5.33 -13.04
N LYS A 33 7.74 4.26 -12.84
CA LYS A 33 6.39 4.34 -12.29
C LYS A 33 6.41 3.82 -10.86
N THR A 34 5.56 4.35 -10.00
CA THR A 34 5.30 3.84 -8.66
C THR A 34 3.81 3.96 -8.34
N THR A 35 3.35 3.30 -7.27
CA THR A 35 1.96 3.40 -6.83
C THR A 35 1.91 3.70 -5.34
N VAL A 36 1.35 4.85 -5.00
CA VAL A 36 1.04 5.22 -3.62
C VAL A 36 -0.27 4.56 -3.22
N VAL A 37 -0.27 3.93 -2.06
CA VAL A 37 -1.42 3.29 -1.42
C VAL A 37 -1.82 4.16 -0.24
N HIS A 38 -3.04 4.67 -0.27
CA HIS A 38 -3.65 5.44 0.81
C HIS A 38 -4.63 4.54 1.56
N LEU A 39 -4.35 4.20 2.81
CA LEU A 39 -5.29 3.51 3.71
C LEU A 39 -6.00 4.55 4.57
N ARG A 40 -7.33 4.47 4.72
CA ARG A 40 -8.11 5.42 5.52
C ARG A 40 -8.90 4.72 6.61
N SER A 41 -8.99 5.37 7.76
CA SER A 41 -9.82 4.93 8.88
C SER A 41 -9.99 6.03 9.91
N GLY A 42 -11.20 6.27 10.40
CA GLY A 42 -11.44 7.16 11.54
C GLY A 42 -10.98 8.61 11.34
N GLY A 43 -10.85 9.08 10.10
CA GLY A 43 -10.32 10.42 9.76
C GLY A 43 -8.80 10.52 9.68
N GLU A 44 -8.07 9.42 9.90
CA GLU A 44 -6.62 9.31 9.73
C GLU A 44 -6.28 8.64 8.38
N GLU A 45 -5.07 8.90 7.88
CA GLU A 45 -4.55 8.30 6.63
C GLU A 45 -3.15 7.71 6.83
N GLY A 46 -2.97 6.46 6.37
CA GLY A 46 -1.67 5.80 6.26
C GLY A 46 -1.23 5.75 4.80
N ILE A 47 0.03 6.10 4.53
CA ILE A 47 0.56 6.20 3.17
C ILE A 47 1.75 5.26 3.00
N GLY A 48 1.68 4.39 2.00
CA GLY A 48 2.77 3.52 1.57
C GLY A 48 3.00 3.62 0.07
N GLU A 49 4.16 3.17 -0.43
CA GLU A 49 4.48 3.21 -1.85
C GLU A 49 5.04 1.88 -2.32
N ASP A 50 4.43 1.29 -3.36
CA ASP A 50 5.03 0.22 -4.14
C ASP A 50 6.00 0.82 -5.16
N VAL A 51 7.25 0.35 -5.11
CA VAL A 51 8.37 0.84 -5.91
C VAL A 51 8.94 -0.22 -6.84
N THR A 52 8.15 -1.23 -7.20
CA THR A 52 8.54 -2.27 -8.16
C THR A 52 9.04 -1.65 -9.47
N TYR A 53 10.08 -2.24 -10.07
CA TYR A 53 10.75 -1.62 -11.23
C TYR A 53 10.04 -1.83 -12.57
N HIS A 54 9.05 -2.73 -12.63
CA HIS A 54 8.26 -3.01 -13.83
C HIS A 54 7.10 -2.02 -13.94
N GLY A 55 7.24 -1.02 -14.80
CA GLY A 55 6.24 0.04 -14.95
C GLY A 55 4.85 -0.49 -15.37
N GLU A 56 4.82 -1.57 -16.15
CA GLU A 56 3.59 -2.25 -16.57
C GLU A 56 2.79 -2.84 -15.41
N GLU A 57 3.44 -3.23 -14.31
CA GLU A 57 2.77 -3.74 -13.12
C GLU A 57 2.00 -2.62 -12.39
N HIS A 58 2.57 -1.41 -12.38
CA HIS A 58 1.84 -0.22 -11.89
C HIS A 58 0.64 0.11 -12.80
N ASP A 59 0.81 0.08 -14.12
CA ASP A 59 -0.32 0.30 -15.05
C ASP A 59 -1.45 -0.72 -14.85
N PHE A 60 -1.10 -1.97 -14.57
CA PHE A 60 -2.07 -3.01 -14.26
C PHE A 60 -2.76 -2.76 -12.92
N SER A 61 -2.01 -2.42 -11.88
CA SER A 61 -2.54 -2.09 -10.55
C SER A 61 -3.53 -0.91 -10.61
N GLN A 62 -3.19 0.16 -11.34
CA GLN A 62 -4.06 1.32 -11.53
C GLN A 62 -5.35 0.97 -12.29
N LYS A 63 -5.29 0.05 -13.26
CA LYS A 63 -6.48 -0.42 -14.00
C LYS A 63 -7.39 -1.31 -13.16
N LEU A 64 -6.82 -2.15 -12.30
CA LEU A 64 -7.60 -2.96 -11.38
C LEU A 64 -8.28 -2.10 -10.33
N GLY A 65 -7.58 -1.10 -9.80
CA GLY A 65 -8.05 -0.28 -8.68
C GLY A 65 -8.02 -1.03 -7.34
N PRO A 66 -8.74 -0.55 -6.32
CA PRO A 66 -8.66 -1.09 -4.97
C PRO A 66 -9.49 -2.38 -4.80
N VAL A 67 -9.03 -3.48 -5.37
CA VAL A 67 -9.75 -4.77 -5.41
C VAL A 67 -9.43 -5.75 -4.29
N PHE A 68 -8.41 -5.49 -3.47
CA PHE A 68 -8.01 -6.38 -2.38
C PHE A 68 -8.93 -6.19 -1.15
N PRO A 69 -9.24 -7.26 -0.40
CA PRO A 69 -10.13 -7.19 0.75
C PRO A 69 -9.41 -6.66 2.00
N LEU A 70 -8.89 -5.44 1.94
CA LEU A 70 -8.12 -4.82 3.02
C LEU A 70 -9.01 -4.17 4.10
N ALA A 71 -10.25 -3.81 3.76
CA ALA A 71 -11.18 -3.21 4.71
C ALA A 71 -11.56 -4.21 5.81
N GLY A 72 -11.48 -3.77 7.06
CA GLY A 72 -11.79 -4.59 8.23
C GLY A 72 -10.91 -4.26 9.44
N SER A 73 -11.10 -5.09 10.47
CA SER A 73 -10.37 -5.01 11.74
C SER A 73 -9.24 -6.03 11.76
N TRP A 74 -8.04 -5.55 12.07
CA TRP A 74 -6.81 -6.33 12.06
C TRP A 74 -5.98 -6.08 13.31
N THR A 75 -4.96 -6.90 13.48
CA THR A 75 -3.73 -6.52 14.17
C THR A 75 -2.63 -6.30 13.15
N LEU A 76 -1.56 -5.57 13.50
CA LEU A 76 -0.40 -5.45 12.62
C LEU A 76 0.17 -6.83 12.23
N HIS A 77 0.11 -7.82 13.13
CA HIS A 77 0.49 -9.20 12.81
C HIS A 77 -0.43 -9.81 11.75
N THR A 78 -1.74 -9.85 11.99
CA THR A 78 -2.67 -10.56 11.11
C THR A 78 -2.76 -9.91 9.73
N PHE A 79 -2.69 -8.57 9.65
CA PHE A 79 -2.59 -7.86 8.38
C PHE A 79 -1.30 -8.22 7.62
N SER A 80 -0.17 -8.39 8.31
CA SER A 80 1.10 -8.79 7.66
C SER A 80 1.12 -10.23 7.11
N GLN A 81 0.13 -11.06 7.47
CA GLN A 81 -0.01 -12.44 7.01
C GLN A 81 -1.11 -12.60 5.94
N HIS A 82 -1.84 -11.52 5.64
CA HIS A 82 -2.90 -11.49 4.64
C HIS A 82 -2.31 -11.42 3.22
#